data_AF-A0A5J4V4Y0-F1
#
_entry.id   AF-A0A5J4V4Y0-F1
#
_cell.length_a   1.000
_cell.length_b   1.000
_cell.length_c   1.000
_cell.angle_alpha   90.00
_cell.angle_beta   90.00
_cell.angle_gamma   90.00
#
_symmetry.space_group_name_H-M   'P 1'
#
loop_
_entity.id
_entity.type
_entity.pdbx_description
1 polymer ?
#
loop_
_entity_poly.entity_id
_entity_poly.type
_entity_poly.pdbx_seq_one_letter_code
_entity_poly.pdbx_strand_id
1 'polypeptide(L)'
;MIQSFIGSYGQGKQIVVEHKWTKQQINLIDAMSYTQPTDLAIFADDFGNKDNESKGLFPYKGITYENYNQQLIKLQLFTIKAFDSMLKNKTMTGDDYLQYLSDAKNYATRWDYLQHYNELETQIMIQPLDNLINWFYQYNVDMLSFMDLAVNANTIKYAESHSLSAIYFPTYFAKPAQLT
;
A
#
# COMPACT_ATOMS: atom_id res chain seq x y z
N MET A 1 5.12 10.88 20.44
CA MET A 1 5.78 9.72 21.07
C MET A 1 5.11 8.49 20.49
N ILE A 2 5.87 7.42 20.20
CA ILE A 2 5.25 6.17 19.76
C ILE A 2 4.38 5.66 20.91
N GLN A 3 3.09 5.50 20.64
CA GLN A 3 2.12 5.01 21.61
C GLN A 3 1.99 3.49 21.53
N SER A 4 1.93 2.95 20.31
CA SER A 4 1.84 1.51 20.07
C SER A 4 2.48 1.11 18.75
N PHE A 5 2.90 -0.16 18.69
CA PHE A 5 3.40 -0.84 17.51
C PHE A 5 2.67 -2.18 17.38
N ILE A 6 2.16 -2.47 16.19
CA ILE A 6 1.47 -3.72 15.88
C ILE A 6 2.20 -4.39 14.71
N GLY A 7 2.57 -5.66 14.89
CA GLY A 7 3.30 -6.46 13.93
C GLY A 7 4.62 -6.99 14.48
N SER A 8 5.48 -7.50 13.60
CA SER A 8 6.83 -7.92 13.94
C SER A 8 7.86 -6.94 13.37
N TYR A 9 9.10 -6.99 13.84
CA TYR A 9 10.18 -6.16 13.31
C TYR A 9 10.39 -6.32 11.78
N GLY A 10 10.03 -7.46 11.20
CA GLY A 10 10.11 -7.69 9.75
C GLY A 10 8.81 -7.44 8.98
N GLN A 11 7.67 -7.32 9.68
CA GLN A 11 6.32 -7.17 9.10
C GLN A 11 5.47 -6.34 10.08
N GLY A 12 5.74 -5.03 10.14
CA GLY A 12 4.96 -4.09 10.92
C GLY A 12 3.66 -3.74 10.18
N LYS A 13 2.52 -3.84 10.86
CA LYS A 13 1.21 -3.50 10.29
C LYS A 13 0.80 -2.06 10.58
N GLN A 14 1.06 -1.60 11.80
CA GLN A 14 0.65 -0.27 12.24
C GLN A 14 1.58 0.31 13.30
N ILE A 15 1.85 1.62 13.20
CA ILE A 15 2.47 2.43 14.24
C ILE A 15 1.51 3.58 14.57
N VAL A 16 1.20 3.75 15.86
CA VAL A 16 0.41 4.90 16.33
C VAL A 16 1.35 5.87 17.03
N VAL A 17 1.36 7.11 16.55
CA VAL A 17 2.13 8.20 17.13
C VAL A 17 1.17 9.19 17.76
N GLU A 18 1.31 9.42 19.07
CA GLU A 18 0.52 10.41 19.80
C GLU A 18 1.34 11.67 20.09
N HIS A 19 0.75 12.83 19.80
CA HIS A 19 1.29 14.11 20.24
C HIS A 19 1.06 14.31 21.74
N LYS A 20 2.15 14.55 22.49
CA LYS A 20 2.15 14.50 23.96
C LYS A 20 1.12 15.42 24.61
N TRP A 21 0.92 16.61 24.05
CA TRP A 21 0.08 17.66 24.66
C TRP A 21 -1.34 17.69 24.11
N THR A 22 -1.51 17.64 22.78
CA THR A 22 -2.84 17.73 22.16
C THR A 22 -3.58 16.39 22.15
N LYS A 23 -2.89 15.28 22.45
CA LYS A 23 -3.44 13.91 22.40
C LYS A 23 -3.94 13.49 21.00
N GLN A 24 -3.58 14.24 19.96
CA GLN A 24 -3.85 13.86 18.57
C GLN A 24 -2.97 12.68 18.17
N GLN A 25 -3.54 11.77 17.38
CA GLN A 25 -2.90 10.54 16.93
C GLN A 25 -2.75 10.54 15.41
N ILE A 26 -1.60 10.03 14.95
CA ILE A 26 -1.34 9.72 13.55
C ILE A 26 -1.08 8.21 13.48
N ASN A 27 -1.83 7.54 12.61
CA ASN A 27 -1.68 6.11 12.35
C ASN A 27 -0.90 5.93 11.06
N LEU A 28 0.28 5.32 11.15
CA LEU A 28 1.05 4.86 10.01
C LEU A 28 0.69 3.39 9.80
N ILE A 29 0.10 3.06 8.66
CA ILE A 29 -0.43 1.73 8.37
C ILE A 29 0.26 1.19 7.12
N ASP A 30 0.60 -0.09 7.13
CA ASP A 30 1.09 -0.78 5.94
C ASP A 30 -0.08 -1.07 5.00
N ALA A 31 -0.09 -0.42 3.82
CA ALA A 31 -1.09 -0.61 2.79
C ALA A 31 -1.26 -2.09 2.37
N MET A 32 -0.18 -2.87 2.37
CA MET A 32 -0.24 -4.30 2.03
C MET A 32 -0.94 -5.14 3.09
N SER A 33 -1.25 -4.60 4.29
CA SER A 33 -2.09 -5.28 5.28
C SER A 33 -3.53 -5.46 4.79
N TYR A 34 -3.96 -4.68 3.79
CA TYR A 34 -5.31 -4.72 3.21
C TYR A 34 -5.39 -5.46 1.88
N THR A 35 -4.27 -6.01 1.40
CA THR A 35 -4.20 -6.73 0.13
C THR A 35 -3.55 -8.09 0.35
N GLN A 36 -3.54 -8.93 -0.69
CA GLN A 36 -2.59 -10.02 -0.73
C GLN A 36 -1.18 -9.45 -1.02
N PRO A 37 -0.10 -10.09 -0.53
CA PRO A 37 1.26 -9.69 -0.88
C PRO A 37 1.43 -9.66 -2.41
N THR A 38 1.66 -8.48 -2.95
CA THR A 38 1.71 -8.26 -4.40
C THR A 38 2.73 -7.17 -4.75
N ASP A 39 3.13 -7.09 -6.01
CA ASP A 39 3.97 -5.99 -6.50
C ASP A 39 3.08 -4.78 -6.85
N LEU A 40 3.62 -3.56 -6.72
CA LEU A 40 2.88 -2.31 -6.95
C LEU A 40 2.15 -2.26 -8.31
N ALA A 41 2.78 -2.79 -9.38
CA ALA A 41 2.16 -2.81 -10.70
C ALA A 41 0.88 -3.67 -10.74
N ILE A 42 0.90 -4.83 -10.07
CA ILE A 42 -0.27 -5.72 -9.98
C ILE A 42 -1.34 -5.07 -9.09
N PHE A 43 -0.94 -4.44 -7.97
CA PHE A 43 -1.86 -3.69 -7.12
C PHE A 43 -2.59 -2.58 -7.90
N ALA A 44 -1.85 -1.84 -8.72
CA ALA A 44 -2.43 -0.80 -9.57
C ALA A 44 -3.38 -1.38 -10.62
N ASP A 45 -3.03 -2.50 -11.25
CA ASP A 45 -3.88 -3.16 -12.24
C ASP A 45 -5.18 -3.73 -11.63
N ASP A 46 -5.07 -4.37 -10.46
CA ASP A 46 -6.19 -5.03 -9.79
C ASP A 46 -7.20 -4.02 -9.20
N PHE A 47 -6.72 -2.90 -8.68
CA PHE A 47 -7.53 -1.96 -7.90
C PHE A 47 -7.60 -0.55 -8.47
N GLY A 48 -6.79 -0.18 -9.47
CA GLY A 48 -6.80 1.14 -10.10
C GLY A 48 -7.64 1.19 -11.38
N ASN A 49 -7.43 2.23 -12.21
CA ASN A 49 -8.14 2.41 -13.47
C ASN A 49 -7.24 2.10 -14.69
N LYS A 50 -7.84 1.98 -15.88
CA LYS A 50 -7.12 1.69 -17.14
C LYS A 50 -6.08 2.73 -17.55
N ASP A 51 -6.10 3.90 -16.93
CA ASP A 51 -5.23 5.04 -17.23
C ASP A 51 -4.07 5.20 -16.25
N ASN A 52 -3.78 4.17 -15.43
CA ASN A 52 -2.70 4.23 -14.45
C ASN A 52 -1.34 4.42 -15.14
N GLU A 53 -0.53 5.31 -14.57
CA GLU A 53 0.84 5.51 -15.01
C GLU A 53 1.64 4.20 -14.86
N SER A 54 2.40 3.84 -15.89
CA SER A 54 3.19 2.62 -15.86
C SER A 54 4.35 2.77 -14.88
N LYS A 55 4.50 1.80 -13.98
CA LYS A 55 5.67 1.72 -13.11
C LYS A 55 6.94 1.64 -13.96
N GLY A 56 7.84 2.62 -13.83
CA GLY A 56 9.12 2.60 -14.54
C GLY A 56 10.22 1.78 -13.84
N LEU A 57 11.48 2.06 -14.17
CA LEU A 57 12.63 1.26 -13.74
C LEU A 57 13.59 2.05 -12.83
N PHE A 58 13.76 1.60 -11.58
CA PHE A 58 14.71 2.19 -10.64
C PHE A 58 15.62 1.13 -9.98
N PRO A 59 16.94 1.38 -9.87
CA PRO A 59 17.90 0.40 -9.32
C PRO A 59 18.00 0.49 -7.79
N TYR A 60 17.02 -0.06 -7.08
CA TYR A 60 16.95 -0.02 -5.61
C TYR A 60 18.13 -0.68 -4.90
N LYS A 61 18.86 -1.60 -5.56
CA LYS A 61 20.05 -2.26 -4.98
C LYS A 61 21.36 -1.52 -5.25
N GLY A 62 21.36 -0.58 -6.20
CA GLY A 62 22.54 0.20 -6.54
C GLY A 62 22.90 1.24 -5.47
N ILE A 63 22.00 1.47 -4.51
CA ILE A 63 22.13 2.49 -3.46
C ILE A 63 22.01 1.81 -2.09
N THR A 64 22.96 2.10 -1.21
CA THR A 64 22.96 1.63 0.18
C THR A 64 23.07 2.81 1.13
N TYR A 65 22.77 2.59 2.41
CA TYR A 65 22.96 3.58 3.47
C TYR A 65 24.40 4.14 3.52
N GLU A 66 25.38 3.34 3.13
CA GLU A 66 26.79 3.73 3.17
C GLU A 66 27.20 4.61 1.97
N ASN A 67 26.54 4.44 0.82
CA ASN A 67 27.00 5.03 -0.44
C ASN A 67 26.01 6.03 -1.07
N TYR A 68 24.83 6.23 -0.49
CA TYR A 68 23.74 6.98 -1.13
C TYR A 68 24.17 8.36 -1.60
N ASN A 69 24.85 9.14 -0.75
CA ASN A 69 25.19 10.52 -1.10
C ASN A 69 26.16 10.56 -2.30
N GLN A 70 27.16 9.68 -2.30
CA GLN A 70 28.13 9.57 -3.40
C GLN A 70 27.50 9.02 -4.68
N GLN A 71 26.51 8.12 -4.57
CA GLN A 71 25.84 7.55 -5.74
C GLN A 71 24.81 8.49 -6.34
N LEU A 72 24.07 9.24 -5.53
CA LEU A 72 22.93 10.03 -5.98
C LEU A 72 23.33 11.41 -6.54
N ILE A 73 24.45 12.00 -6.09
CA ILE A 73 24.98 13.27 -6.64
C ILE A 73 25.54 13.09 -8.07
N LYS A 74 25.82 11.86 -8.50
CA LYS A 74 26.39 11.58 -9.81
C LYS A 74 25.44 11.97 -10.95
N LEU A 75 26.02 12.62 -11.96
CA LEU A 75 25.37 12.94 -13.24
C LEU A 75 25.32 11.72 -14.19
N GLN A 76 26.23 10.76 -14.00
CA GLN A 76 26.25 9.55 -14.82
C GLN A 76 25.05 8.64 -14.52
N LEU A 77 24.56 7.94 -15.55
CA LEU A 77 23.49 6.96 -15.40
C LEU A 77 23.95 5.73 -14.58
N PHE A 78 22.98 4.94 -14.08
CA PHE A 78 23.26 3.66 -13.45
C PHE A 78 23.70 2.65 -14.49
N THR A 79 24.61 1.75 -14.10
CA THR A 79 25.01 0.64 -14.95
C THR A 79 23.95 -0.45 -14.91
N ILE A 80 23.86 -1.27 -15.97
CA ILE A 80 22.89 -2.38 -16.04
C ILE A 80 22.94 -3.30 -14.80
N LYS A 81 24.15 -3.56 -14.27
CA LYS A 81 24.37 -4.37 -13.06
C LYS A 81 23.74 -3.79 -11.80
N ALA A 82 23.47 -2.49 -11.75
CA ALA A 82 22.82 -1.86 -10.60
C ALA A 82 21.36 -2.31 -10.41
N PHE A 83 20.75 -2.88 -11.44
CA PHE A 83 19.37 -3.38 -11.44
C PHE A 83 19.27 -4.88 -11.12
N ASP A 84 20.40 -5.59 -11.11
CA ASP A 84 20.40 -7.02 -10.85
C ASP A 84 19.98 -7.31 -9.41
N SER A 85 18.99 -8.18 -9.24
CA SER A 85 18.47 -8.57 -7.95
C SER A 85 18.86 -10.00 -7.60
N MET A 86 19.88 -10.15 -6.75
CA MET A 86 20.24 -11.47 -6.18
C MET A 86 19.06 -12.14 -5.45
N LEU A 87 18.34 -11.39 -4.60
CA LEU A 87 17.15 -11.87 -3.88
C LEU A 87 16.05 -12.43 -4.79
N LYS A 88 15.75 -11.74 -5.90
CA LYS A 88 14.70 -12.17 -6.85
C LYS A 88 15.26 -13.08 -7.95
N ASN A 89 16.55 -13.43 -7.91
CA ASN A 89 17.31 -14.08 -8.97
C ASN A 89 16.97 -13.55 -10.37
N LYS A 90 16.85 -12.21 -10.49
CA LYS A 90 16.40 -11.52 -11.70
C LYS A 90 17.49 -10.55 -12.15
N THR A 91 17.93 -10.68 -13.40
CA THR A 91 18.82 -9.74 -14.05
C THR A 91 18.03 -8.84 -15.00
N MET A 92 18.53 -7.64 -15.24
CA MET A 92 17.87 -6.72 -16.17
C MET A 92 18.11 -7.14 -17.62
N THR A 93 17.07 -7.07 -18.46
CA THR A 93 17.20 -7.34 -19.89
C THR A 93 17.82 -6.14 -20.61
N GLY A 94 18.38 -6.38 -21.81
CA GLY A 94 18.93 -5.29 -22.63
C GLY A 94 17.87 -4.26 -23.02
N ASP A 95 16.66 -4.72 -23.35
CA ASP A 95 15.56 -3.86 -23.78
C ASP A 95 15.05 -2.98 -22.62
N ASP A 96 14.87 -3.55 -21.43
CA ASP A 96 14.53 -2.79 -20.21
C ASP A 96 15.61 -1.75 -19.89
N TYR A 97 16.88 -2.09 -20.09
CA TYR A 97 17.97 -1.14 -19.89
C TYR A 97 17.93 0.02 -20.89
N LEU A 98 17.58 -0.23 -22.15
CA LEU A 98 17.40 0.82 -23.15
C LEU A 98 16.24 1.75 -22.77
N GLN A 99 15.14 1.20 -22.25
CA GLN A 99 14.03 2.00 -21.73
C GLN A 99 14.49 2.90 -20.58
N TYR A 100 15.24 2.36 -19.62
CA TYR A 100 15.86 3.14 -18.55
C TYR A 100 16.75 4.27 -19.10
N LEU A 101 17.64 3.98 -20.06
CA LEU A 101 18.54 4.98 -20.64
C LEU A 101 17.79 6.08 -21.39
N SER A 102 16.62 5.77 -21.95
CA SER A 102 15.78 6.76 -22.63
C SER A 102 15.12 7.70 -21.63
N ASP A 103 14.54 7.13 -20.56
CA ASP A 103 13.85 7.89 -19.51
C ASP A 103 14.80 8.72 -18.65
N ALA A 104 15.87 8.12 -18.15
CA ALA A 104 16.78 8.75 -17.21
C ALA A 104 17.54 9.97 -17.76
N LYS A 105 17.58 10.15 -19.10
CA LYS A 105 18.14 11.36 -19.75
C LYS A 105 17.35 12.63 -19.46
N ASN A 106 16.10 12.51 -19.03
CA ASN A 106 15.24 13.66 -18.70
C ASN A 106 15.60 14.29 -17.34
N TYR A 107 16.55 13.71 -16.61
CA TYR A 107 16.90 14.09 -15.24
C TYR A 107 18.38 14.45 -15.15
N ALA A 108 18.70 15.54 -14.45
CA ALA A 108 20.07 16.06 -14.36
C ALA A 108 20.96 15.19 -13.46
N THR A 109 20.42 14.75 -12.33
CA THR A 109 21.11 13.92 -11.35
C THR A 109 20.33 12.65 -11.05
N ARG A 110 21.00 11.66 -10.45
CA ARG A 110 20.31 10.48 -9.92
C ARG A 110 19.40 10.82 -8.73
N TRP A 111 19.62 11.95 -8.05
CA TRP A 111 18.69 12.49 -7.05
C TRP A 111 17.35 12.87 -7.69
N ASP A 112 17.39 13.64 -8.77
CA ASP A 112 16.17 14.06 -9.50
C ASP A 112 15.41 12.84 -10.01
N TYR A 113 16.14 11.83 -10.52
CA TYR A 113 15.56 10.56 -10.94
C TYR A 113 14.91 9.80 -9.78
N LEU A 114 15.59 9.66 -8.63
CA LEU A 114 15.02 9.03 -7.45
C LEU A 114 13.76 9.75 -6.95
N GLN A 115 13.79 11.08 -6.92
CA GLN A 115 12.66 11.87 -6.47
C GLN A 115 11.43 11.63 -7.36
N HIS A 116 11.60 11.74 -8.68
CA HIS A 116 10.52 11.47 -9.62
C HIS A 116 9.90 10.09 -9.42
N TYR A 117 10.73 9.05 -9.25
CA TYR A 117 10.23 7.69 -9.07
C TYR A 117 9.52 7.47 -7.74
N ASN A 118 9.99 8.08 -6.65
CA ASN A 118 9.28 8.03 -5.37
C ASN A 118 7.91 8.73 -5.45
N GLU A 119 7.84 9.87 -6.16
CA GLU A 119 6.59 10.59 -6.40
C GLU A 119 5.63 9.76 -7.28
N LEU A 120 6.13 9.20 -8.38
CA LEU A 120 5.38 8.33 -9.30
C LEU A 120 4.83 7.11 -8.58
N GLU A 121 5.65 6.37 -7.84
CA GLU A 121 5.18 5.19 -7.09
C GLU A 121 4.13 5.58 -6.04
N THR A 122 4.26 6.76 -5.42
CA THR A 122 3.24 7.29 -4.50
C THR A 122 1.94 7.59 -5.23
N GLN A 123 2.00 8.26 -6.38
CA GLN A 123 0.81 8.61 -7.18
C GLN A 123 0.07 7.35 -7.65
N ILE A 124 0.79 6.34 -8.11
CA ILE A 124 0.23 5.04 -8.52
C ILE A 124 -0.53 4.37 -7.37
N MET A 125 -0.13 4.56 -6.11
CA MET A 125 -0.81 3.95 -4.96
C MET A 125 -2.13 4.64 -4.56
N ILE A 126 -2.27 5.95 -4.82
CA ILE A 126 -3.39 6.75 -4.29
C ILE A 126 -4.74 6.20 -4.76
N GLN A 127 -4.91 6.08 -6.08
CA GLN A 127 -6.19 5.70 -6.66
C GLN A 127 -6.63 4.26 -6.30
N PRO A 128 -5.77 3.24 -6.42
CA PRO A 128 -6.05 1.91 -5.90
C PRO A 128 -6.49 1.88 -4.42
N LEU A 129 -5.86 2.68 -3.56
CA LEU A 129 -6.26 2.77 -2.15
C LEU A 129 -7.62 3.43 -1.96
N ASP A 130 -7.91 4.51 -2.68
CA ASP A 130 -9.22 5.15 -2.67
C ASP A 130 -10.32 4.19 -3.13
N ASN A 131 -10.06 3.42 -4.20
CA ASN A 131 -10.98 2.41 -4.70
C ASN A 131 -11.22 1.30 -3.67
N LEU A 132 -10.17 0.86 -2.97
CA LEU A 132 -10.27 -0.15 -1.92
C LEU A 132 -11.09 0.36 -0.72
N ILE A 133 -10.84 1.59 -0.26
CA ILE A 133 -11.62 2.25 0.81
C ILE A 133 -13.09 2.33 0.40
N ASN A 134 -13.37 2.79 -0.83
CA ASN A 134 -14.73 2.91 -1.35
C ASN A 134 -15.44 1.55 -1.43
N TRP A 135 -14.72 0.48 -1.80
CA TRP A 135 -15.29 -0.86 -1.86
C TRP A 135 -15.72 -1.37 -0.48
N PHE A 136 -14.90 -1.20 0.56
CA PHE A 136 -15.31 -1.53 1.94
C PHE A 136 -16.47 -0.66 2.43
N TYR A 137 -16.45 0.62 2.06
CA TYR A 137 -17.51 1.55 2.43
C TYR A 137 -18.89 1.15 1.87
N GLN A 138 -18.96 0.49 0.71
CA GLN A 138 -20.22 -0.06 0.16
C GLN A 138 -20.86 -1.10 1.08
N TYR A 139 -20.08 -1.79 1.90
CA TYR A 139 -20.55 -2.73 2.91
C TYR A 139 -20.71 -2.10 4.30
N ASN A 140 -20.66 -0.76 4.38
CA ASN A 140 -20.72 0.00 5.63
C ASN A 140 -19.59 -0.38 6.61
N VAL A 141 -18.43 -0.74 6.07
CA VAL A 141 -17.20 -1.04 6.82
C VAL A 141 -16.19 0.06 6.56
N ASP A 142 -15.70 0.69 7.62
CA ASP A 142 -14.54 1.57 7.55
C ASP A 142 -13.27 0.70 7.50
N MET A 143 -12.65 0.63 6.31
CA MET A 143 -11.45 -0.18 6.06
C MET A 143 -10.33 0.10 7.06
N LEU A 144 -10.12 1.38 7.40
CA LEU A 144 -8.98 1.83 8.22
C LEU A 144 -9.24 1.67 9.71
N SER A 145 -10.48 1.43 10.11
CA SER A 145 -10.82 1.13 11.50
C SER A 145 -10.36 -0.27 11.95
N PHE A 146 -10.04 -1.16 11.01
CA PHE A 146 -9.57 -2.51 11.28
C PHE A 146 -8.12 -2.73 10.79
N MET A 147 -7.46 -3.72 11.39
CA MET A 147 -6.02 -3.92 11.24
C MET A 147 -5.57 -4.60 9.93
N ASP A 148 -6.45 -5.35 9.26
CA ASP A 148 -6.11 -6.04 8.01
C ASP A 148 -7.34 -6.47 7.20
N LEU A 149 -7.08 -6.96 5.98
CA LEU A 149 -8.07 -7.47 5.04
C LEU A 149 -8.96 -8.56 5.64
N ALA A 150 -8.38 -9.48 6.44
CA ALA A 150 -9.12 -10.62 6.98
C ALA A 150 -10.14 -10.18 8.03
N VAL A 151 -9.77 -9.23 8.90
CA VAL A 151 -10.71 -8.64 9.87
C VAL A 151 -11.81 -7.89 9.13
N ASN A 152 -11.47 -7.08 8.13
CA ASN A 152 -12.47 -6.38 7.31
C ASN A 152 -13.47 -7.35 6.65
N ALA A 153 -12.98 -8.41 5.99
CA ALA A 153 -13.81 -9.41 5.33
C ALA A 153 -14.72 -10.17 6.32
N ASN A 154 -14.21 -10.49 7.51
CA ASN A 154 -15.02 -11.11 8.56
C ASN A 154 -16.12 -10.17 9.06
N THR A 155 -15.84 -8.88 9.25
CA THR A 155 -16.83 -7.88 9.64
C THR A 155 -17.96 -7.81 8.61
N ILE A 156 -17.64 -7.76 7.31
CA ILE A 156 -18.64 -7.81 6.23
C ILE A 156 -19.49 -9.07 6.35
N LYS A 157 -18.85 -10.24 6.44
CA LYS A 157 -19.54 -11.54 6.54
C LYS A 157 -20.53 -11.58 7.71
N TYR A 158 -20.13 -11.09 8.88
CA TYR A 158 -21.03 -11.04 10.02
C TYR A 158 -22.14 -10.00 9.83
N ALA A 159 -21.85 -8.81 9.30
CA ALA A 159 -22.86 -7.80 9.02
C ALA A 159 -23.94 -8.33 8.06
N GLU A 160 -23.55 -9.03 7.00
CA GLU A 160 -24.47 -9.67 6.06
C GLU A 160 -25.29 -10.80 6.71
N SER A 161 -24.63 -11.67 7.49
CA SER A 161 -25.33 -12.77 8.19
C SER A 161 -26.37 -12.28 9.18
N HIS A 162 -26.10 -11.19 9.90
CA HIS A 162 -27.07 -10.59 10.83
C HIS A 162 -28.21 -9.89 10.10
N SER A 163 -27.91 -9.26 8.96
CA SER A 163 -28.93 -8.63 8.12
C SER A 163 -29.88 -9.67 7.50
N LEU A 164 -29.33 -10.77 6.99
CA LEU A 164 -30.12 -11.88 6.46
C LEU A 164 -30.95 -12.55 7.56
N SER A 165 -30.38 -12.82 8.74
CA SER A 165 -31.16 -13.42 9.83
C SER A 165 -32.30 -12.52 10.31
N ALA A 166 -32.11 -11.19 10.32
CA ALA A 166 -33.16 -10.23 10.64
C ALA A 166 -34.29 -10.20 9.60
N ILE A 167 -33.99 -10.44 8.32
CA ILE A 167 -34.98 -10.51 7.23
C ILE A 167 -35.75 -11.84 7.27
N TYR A 168 -35.07 -12.96 7.52
CA TYR A 168 -35.66 -14.30 7.45
C TYR A 168 -36.29 -14.77 8.77
N PHE A 169 -35.96 -14.16 9.91
CA PHE A 169 -36.57 -14.48 11.22
C PHE A 169 -37.12 -13.25 11.99
N PRO A 170 -38.07 -12.45 11.43
CA PRO A 170 -38.61 -11.28 12.15
C PRO A 170 -39.45 -11.63 13.39
N THR A 171 -39.92 -12.88 13.53
CA THR A 171 -41.05 -13.22 14.40
C THR A 171 -40.69 -13.80 15.78
N TYR A 172 -39.43 -14.05 16.10
CA TYR A 172 -39.04 -14.63 17.40
C TYR A 172 -38.72 -13.60 18.50
N PHE A 173 -38.76 -12.30 18.20
CA PHE A 173 -38.58 -11.22 19.18
C PHE A 173 -39.79 -10.28 19.28
N ALA A 174 -41.00 -10.76 18.98
CA ALA A 174 -42.20 -10.06 19.40
C ALA A 174 -42.29 -10.15 20.94
N LYS A 175 -42.16 -9.00 21.62
CA LYS A 175 -42.30 -8.86 23.09
C LYS A 175 -43.49 -9.69 23.60
N PRO A 176 -43.36 -10.43 24.72
CA PRO A 176 -44.52 -11.08 25.32
C PRO A 176 -45.55 -10.00 25.69
N ALA A 177 -46.78 -10.17 25.20
CA ALA A 177 -47.91 -9.33 25.57
C ALA A 177 -48.04 -9.34 27.09
N GLN A 178 -48.04 -8.16 27.71
CA GLN A 178 -48.43 -8.04 29.11
C GLN A 178 -49.93 -8.33 29.21
N LEU A 179 -50.27 -9.47 29.78
CA LEU A 179 -51.63 -9.80 30.19
C LEU A 179 -51.88 -9.11 31.54
N THR A 180 -52.78 -8.12 31.52
CA THR A 180 -53.47 -7.56 32.69
C THR A 180 -54.45 -8.55 33.28
#